data_AF-A0A0K9FBG1-F1
#
_entry.id   AF-A0A0K9FBG1-F1
#
_cell.length_a   1.000
_cell.length_b   1.000
_cell.length_c   1.000
_cell.angle_alpha   90.00
_cell.angle_beta   90.00
_cell.angle_gamma   90.00
#
_symmetry.space_group_name_H-M   'P 1'
#
loop_
_entity.id
_entity.type
_entity.pdbx_description
1 polymer ?
#
loop_
_entity_poly.entity_id
_entity_poly.type
_entity_poly.pdbx_seq_one_letter_code
_entity_poly.pdbx_strand_id
1 'polypeptide(L)'
;MYDKIQNKTYNPGLMGVSSENFFYTLSEKEINDIKKELLQDEINPNFVDDLFTYEIEPVFNNSLEKLLNSYSKLKNENEYVLLESDLSQLAFSLAFQYYRTKSFRNGMQQDFKSFISRALNAESVAEIGGFFDERIVLEHSKKIFSKSYVLAEKLANDYIWILMENNTGIPFYTSDTPVVAWVLDDGEFLQAIHEPPNEIDQYAIPRTDKLLLVLAKREEFLTEILNHRKVKSIKKVEEIEFYNVAQLHACFRQVFCISKDFAMINGLDTILPDRTAGKVKIN
;
A
#
# COMPACT_ATOMS: atom_id res chain seq x y z
N MET A 1 15.38 -7.25 -7.44
CA MET A 1 14.19 -7.63 -6.65
C MET A 1 14.59 -8.80 -5.78
N TYR A 2 14.08 -8.85 -4.56
CA TYR A 2 14.26 -9.95 -3.61
C TYR A 2 12.90 -10.63 -3.37
N ASP A 3 12.87 -11.96 -3.41
CA ASP A 3 11.67 -12.79 -3.16
C ASP A 3 11.81 -13.47 -1.79
N LYS A 4 10.94 -13.11 -0.86
CA LYS A 4 10.92 -13.63 0.52
C LYS A 4 10.61 -15.12 0.60
N ILE A 5 9.82 -15.66 -0.34
CA ILE A 5 9.42 -17.08 -0.33
C ILE A 5 10.59 -17.93 -0.82
N GLN A 6 11.27 -17.49 -1.88
CA GLN A 6 12.39 -18.22 -2.45
C GLN A 6 13.73 -17.91 -1.76
N ASN A 7 13.78 -16.87 -0.94
CA ASN A 7 15.00 -16.31 -0.33
C ASN A 7 16.09 -16.06 -1.38
N LYS A 8 15.72 -15.38 -2.48
CA LYS A 8 16.60 -15.16 -3.64
C LYS A 8 16.43 -13.77 -4.22
N THR A 9 17.54 -13.21 -4.69
CA THR A 9 17.58 -11.98 -5.49
C THR A 9 17.63 -12.33 -6.97
N TYR A 10 16.77 -11.70 -7.77
CA TYR A 10 16.80 -11.80 -9.23
C TYR A 10 16.54 -10.45 -9.90
N ASN A 11 16.94 -10.36 -11.18
CA ASN A 11 16.54 -9.29 -12.09
C ASN A 11 15.25 -9.74 -12.78
N PRO A 12 14.07 -9.31 -12.32
CA PRO A 12 12.84 -9.70 -12.99
C PRO A 12 12.77 -9.01 -14.36
N GLY A 13 12.40 -9.77 -15.40
CA GLY A 13 11.72 -9.15 -16.55
C GLY A 13 10.32 -8.73 -16.13
N LEU A 14 9.67 -7.83 -16.88
CA LEU A 14 8.29 -7.34 -16.61
C LEU A 14 7.31 -8.49 -16.29
N MET A 15 7.41 -9.62 -17.00
CA MET A 15 6.55 -10.80 -16.78
C MET A 15 6.86 -11.58 -15.48
N GLY A 16 8.08 -11.48 -14.94
CA GLY A 16 8.45 -12.17 -13.69
C GLY A 16 7.84 -11.55 -12.44
N VAL A 17 7.56 -10.24 -12.49
CA VAL A 17 6.82 -9.52 -11.42
C VAL A 17 5.32 -9.84 -11.48
N SER A 18 4.79 -10.08 -12.69
CA SER A 18 3.40 -10.46 -12.97
C SER A 18 3.08 -11.95 -12.76
N SER A 19 4.01 -12.75 -12.22
CA SER A 19 3.99 -14.22 -12.30
C SER A 19 2.96 -14.94 -11.40
N GLU A 20 2.12 -14.21 -10.70
CA GLU A 20 0.89 -14.74 -10.12
C GLU A 20 -0.26 -14.22 -10.99
N ASN A 21 -0.79 -15.08 -11.88
CA ASN A 21 -1.92 -14.83 -12.80
C ASN A 21 -2.70 -13.55 -12.47
N PHE A 22 -2.75 -12.61 -13.42
CA PHE A 22 -3.57 -11.38 -13.44
C PHE A 22 -4.38 -11.16 -12.16
N PHE A 23 -3.84 -10.29 -11.31
CA PHE A 23 -4.22 -10.13 -9.92
C PHE A 23 -5.72 -9.85 -9.73
N TYR A 24 -6.43 -9.40 -10.78
CA TYR A 24 -7.88 -9.20 -10.81
C TYR A 24 -8.61 -9.87 -12.00
N THR A 25 -8.21 -11.08 -12.42
CA THR A 25 -9.07 -11.89 -13.30
C THR A 25 -10.32 -12.35 -12.56
N LEU A 26 -11.50 -12.04 -13.12
CA LEU A 26 -12.79 -12.45 -12.61
C LEU A 26 -13.03 -13.95 -12.79
N SER A 27 -13.67 -14.57 -11.80
CA SER A 27 -14.16 -15.94 -11.89
C SER A 27 -15.36 -16.05 -12.84
N GLU A 28 -15.64 -17.25 -13.35
CA GLU A 28 -16.85 -17.50 -14.15
C GLU A 28 -18.13 -17.11 -13.41
N LYS A 29 -18.15 -17.30 -12.09
CA LYS A 29 -19.28 -16.93 -11.24
C LYS A 29 -19.45 -15.41 -11.19
N GLU A 30 -18.37 -14.67 -10.94
CA GLU A 30 -18.40 -13.20 -10.93
C GLU A 30 -18.85 -12.64 -12.27
N ILE A 31 -18.34 -13.20 -13.38
CA ILE A 31 -18.76 -12.85 -14.73
C ILE A 31 -20.28 -13.05 -14.89
N ASN A 32 -20.79 -14.22 -14.49
CA ASN A 32 -22.22 -14.52 -14.60
C ASN A 32 -23.09 -13.62 -13.71
N ASP A 33 -22.60 -13.25 -12.53
CA ASP A 33 -23.29 -12.32 -11.63
C ASP A 33 -23.37 -10.92 -12.22
N ILE A 34 -22.25 -10.41 -12.77
CA ILE A 34 -22.19 -9.11 -13.44
C ILE A 34 -23.10 -9.09 -14.67
N LYS A 35 -23.09 -10.14 -15.50
CA LYS A 35 -23.98 -10.25 -16.68
C LYS A 35 -25.46 -10.14 -16.29
N LYS A 36 -25.86 -10.78 -15.20
CA LYS A 36 -27.23 -10.71 -14.68
C LYS A 36 -27.59 -9.31 -14.19
N GLU A 37 -26.69 -8.65 -13.47
CA GLU A 37 -26.92 -7.30 -12.92
C GLU A 37 -26.93 -6.21 -14.01
N LEU A 38 -26.03 -6.28 -14.98
CA LEU A 38 -25.86 -5.26 -16.01
C LEU A 38 -26.64 -5.55 -17.31
N LEU A 39 -27.31 -6.70 -17.40
CA LEU A 39 -28.01 -7.16 -18.62
C LEU A 39 -27.10 -7.16 -19.86
N GLN A 40 -25.85 -7.62 -19.70
CA GLN A 40 -24.86 -7.71 -20.78
C GLN A 40 -24.52 -9.17 -21.09
N ASP A 41 -24.33 -9.48 -22.37
CA ASP A 41 -24.07 -10.85 -22.83
C ASP A 41 -22.59 -11.25 -22.71
N GLU A 42 -21.67 -10.27 -22.75
CA GLU A 42 -20.23 -10.49 -22.72
C GLU A 42 -19.56 -9.56 -21.70
N ILE A 43 -18.71 -10.15 -20.84
CA ILE A 43 -17.88 -9.43 -19.88
C ILE A 43 -16.47 -9.97 -20.05
N ASN A 44 -15.51 -9.06 -20.28
CA ASN A 44 -14.10 -9.41 -20.31
C ASN A 44 -13.65 -9.87 -18.91
N PRO A 45 -13.11 -11.10 -18.73
CA PRO A 45 -12.63 -11.58 -17.44
C PRO A 45 -11.55 -10.68 -16.81
N ASN A 46 -10.80 -9.94 -17.62
CA ASN A 46 -9.74 -9.04 -17.16
C ASN A 46 -10.20 -7.58 -17.04
N PHE A 47 -11.50 -7.30 -17.12
CA PHE A 47 -12.04 -5.94 -17.08
C PHE A 47 -11.50 -5.10 -15.91
N VAL A 48 -11.37 -5.69 -14.73
CA VAL A 48 -10.87 -5.00 -13.54
C VAL A 48 -9.39 -4.65 -13.68
N ASP A 49 -8.57 -5.59 -14.15
CA ASP A 49 -7.14 -5.35 -14.41
C ASP A 49 -6.95 -4.29 -15.51
N ASP A 50 -7.72 -4.38 -16.59
CA ASP A 50 -7.69 -3.41 -17.68
C ASP A 50 -8.07 -2.00 -17.20
N LEU A 51 -9.12 -1.88 -16.37
CA LEU A 51 -9.50 -0.62 -15.75
C LEU A 51 -8.36 -0.04 -14.90
N PHE A 52 -7.70 -0.87 -14.09
CA PHE A 52 -6.59 -0.38 -13.27
C PHE A 52 -5.39 0.04 -14.11
N THR A 53 -5.00 -0.76 -15.10
CA THR A 53 -3.79 -0.52 -15.90
C THR A 53 -3.97 0.62 -16.90
N TYR A 54 -5.10 0.70 -17.59
CA TYR A 54 -5.27 1.64 -18.69
C TYR A 54 -5.94 2.95 -18.30
N GLU A 55 -6.81 2.95 -17.28
CA GLU A 55 -7.54 4.16 -16.89
C GLU A 55 -6.98 4.79 -15.61
N ILE A 56 -6.59 3.97 -14.63
CA ILE A 56 -6.25 4.48 -13.28
C ILE A 56 -4.74 4.72 -13.12
N GLU A 57 -3.89 3.77 -13.49
CA GLU A 57 -2.42 3.90 -13.37
C GLU A 57 -1.83 5.12 -14.08
N PRO A 58 -2.27 5.51 -15.29
CA PRO A 58 -1.75 6.71 -15.95
C PRO A 58 -2.00 7.99 -15.16
N VAL A 59 -3.15 8.09 -14.47
CA VAL A 59 -3.49 9.22 -13.60
C VAL A 59 -2.49 9.31 -12.44
N PHE A 60 -2.13 8.16 -11.86
CA PHE A 60 -1.17 8.11 -10.75
C PHE A 60 0.25 8.41 -11.19
N ASN A 61 0.66 7.89 -12.35
CA ASN A 61 1.97 8.17 -12.93
C ASN A 61 2.16 9.67 -13.17
N ASN A 62 1.15 10.35 -13.72
CA ASN A 62 1.20 11.79 -13.92
C ASN A 62 1.34 12.57 -12.59
N SER A 63 0.59 12.19 -11.54
CA SER A 63 0.74 12.82 -10.21
C SER A 63 2.13 12.61 -9.62
N LEU A 64 2.69 11.40 -9.78
CA LEU A 64 4.03 11.08 -9.29
C LEU A 64 5.11 11.87 -10.05
N GLU A 65 5.01 11.93 -11.37
CA GLU A 65 5.94 12.70 -12.22
C GLU A 65 5.92 14.18 -11.84
N LYS A 66 4.74 14.77 -11.61
CA LYS A 66 4.63 16.14 -11.11
C LYS A 66 5.36 16.34 -9.79
N LEU A 67 5.19 15.44 -8.82
CA LEU A 67 5.90 15.47 -7.54
C LEU A 67 7.42 15.44 -7.75
N LEU A 68 7.92 14.48 -8.53
CA LEU A 68 9.36 14.32 -8.77
C LEU A 68 9.95 15.52 -9.51
N ASN A 69 9.21 16.09 -10.46
CA ASN A 69 9.59 17.29 -11.19
C ASN A 69 9.66 18.51 -10.25
N SER A 70 8.64 18.73 -9.43
CA SER A 70 8.62 19.83 -8.44
C SER A 70 9.76 19.69 -7.45
N TYR A 71 9.99 18.49 -6.92
CA TYR A 71 11.14 18.19 -6.08
C TYR A 71 12.47 18.54 -6.77
N SER A 72 12.69 18.08 -8.00
CA SER A 72 13.95 18.31 -8.72
C SER A 72 14.29 19.80 -8.87
N LYS A 73 13.26 20.64 -9.00
CA LYS A 73 13.37 22.10 -9.18
C LYS A 73 13.59 22.82 -7.85
N LEU A 74 12.85 22.44 -6.81
CA LEU A 74 12.66 23.26 -5.61
C LEU A 74 13.39 22.72 -4.37
N LYS A 75 14.01 21.53 -4.43
CA LYS A 75 14.59 20.85 -3.26
C LYS A 75 15.61 21.67 -2.45
N ASN A 76 16.28 22.64 -3.07
CA ASN A 76 17.31 23.46 -2.42
C ASN A 76 16.78 24.80 -1.88
N GLU A 77 15.51 25.11 -2.08
CA GLU A 77 14.97 26.47 -1.92
C GLU A 77 14.14 26.64 -0.63
N ASN A 78 14.01 25.60 0.21
CA ASN A 78 13.10 25.56 1.37
C ASN A 78 11.64 25.93 0.99
N GLU A 79 11.29 25.68 -0.27
CA GLU A 79 9.99 25.97 -0.85
C GLU A 79 9.04 24.76 -0.76
N TYR A 80 7.77 25.02 -1.04
CA TYR A 80 6.76 23.98 -1.13
C TYR A 80 6.98 23.15 -2.40
N VAL A 81 7.40 21.90 -2.22
CA VAL A 81 7.55 20.93 -3.32
C VAL A 81 6.23 20.28 -3.71
N LEU A 82 5.21 20.40 -2.84
CA LEU A 82 3.85 19.93 -3.06
C LEU A 82 2.90 21.12 -3.13
N LEU A 83 2.23 21.27 -4.28
CA LEU A 83 1.14 22.25 -4.41
C LEU A 83 -0.13 21.69 -3.78
N GLU A 84 -0.91 22.58 -3.18
CA GLU A 84 -2.16 22.22 -2.52
C GLU A 84 -3.17 21.61 -3.50
N SER A 85 -3.20 22.13 -4.73
CA SER A 85 -4.01 21.60 -5.83
C SER A 85 -3.67 20.16 -6.24
N ASP A 86 -2.45 19.69 -5.96
CA ASP A 86 -2.01 18.34 -6.33
C ASP A 86 -2.30 17.31 -5.22
N LEU A 87 -2.60 17.75 -3.99
CA LEU A 87 -2.75 16.85 -2.84
C LEU A 87 -3.90 15.86 -3.02
N SER A 88 -5.05 16.30 -3.54
CA SER A 88 -6.21 15.42 -3.73
C SER A 88 -5.86 14.25 -4.65
N GLN A 89 -5.24 14.51 -5.80
CA GLN A 89 -4.91 13.46 -6.76
C GLN A 89 -3.81 12.50 -6.22
N LEU A 90 -2.83 13.03 -5.49
CA LEU A 90 -1.83 12.21 -4.79
C LEU A 90 -2.46 11.38 -3.67
N ALA A 91 -3.43 11.93 -2.94
CA ALA A 91 -4.17 11.23 -1.88
C ALA A 91 -4.95 10.06 -2.45
N PHE A 92 -5.65 10.25 -3.57
CA PHE A 92 -6.31 9.17 -4.31
C PHE A 92 -5.30 8.10 -4.73
N SER A 93 -4.18 8.51 -5.32
CA SER A 93 -3.13 7.58 -5.77
C SER A 93 -2.60 6.72 -4.62
N LEU A 94 -2.38 7.32 -3.45
CA LEU A 94 -1.89 6.62 -2.27
C LEU A 94 -2.96 5.69 -1.69
N ALA A 95 -4.19 6.17 -1.53
CA ALA A 95 -5.28 5.38 -0.99
C ALA A 95 -5.57 4.14 -1.85
N PHE A 96 -5.55 4.29 -3.18
CA PHE A 96 -5.65 3.16 -4.11
C PHE A 96 -4.50 2.17 -3.92
N GLN A 97 -3.25 2.64 -3.90
CA GLN A 97 -2.08 1.77 -3.67
C GLN A 97 -2.15 1.03 -2.33
N TYR A 98 -2.74 1.64 -1.31
CA TYR A 98 -2.88 1.03 0.02
C TYR A 98 -3.86 -0.14 0.00
N TYR A 99 -5.03 0.02 -0.62
CA TYR A 99 -6.06 -1.03 -0.66
C TYR A 99 -5.84 -2.05 -1.79
N ARG A 100 -5.15 -1.69 -2.89
CA ARG A 100 -4.89 -2.57 -4.04
C ARG A 100 -3.69 -3.50 -3.79
N THR A 101 -3.75 -4.29 -2.72
CA THR A 101 -2.69 -5.21 -2.33
C THR A 101 -3.23 -6.61 -2.01
N LYS A 102 -2.39 -7.63 -2.19
CA LYS A 102 -2.75 -9.01 -1.84
C LYS A 102 -2.93 -9.20 -0.34
N SER A 103 -2.12 -8.47 0.44
CA SER A 103 -2.22 -8.40 1.89
C SER A 103 -3.62 -7.99 2.33
N PHE A 104 -4.12 -6.86 1.81
CA PHE A 104 -5.47 -6.38 2.11
C PHE A 104 -6.58 -7.35 1.66
N ARG A 105 -6.47 -7.92 0.46
CA ARG A 105 -7.44 -8.91 -0.04
C ARG A 105 -7.55 -10.13 0.88
N ASN A 106 -6.42 -10.65 1.32
CA ASN A 106 -6.38 -11.83 2.20
C ASN A 106 -6.91 -11.49 3.60
N GLY A 107 -6.60 -10.30 4.12
CA GLY A 107 -7.15 -9.80 5.38
C GLY A 107 -8.69 -9.79 5.33
N MET A 108 -9.26 -9.16 4.29
CA MET A 108 -10.71 -9.12 4.08
C MET A 108 -11.37 -10.52 4.07
N GLN A 109 -10.74 -11.50 3.41
CA GLN A 109 -11.22 -12.88 3.38
C GLN A 109 -11.19 -13.53 4.77
N GLN A 110 -10.13 -13.30 5.52
CA GLN A 110 -9.95 -13.84 6.86
C GLN A 110 -10.92 -13.21 7.87
N ASP A 111 -11.15 -11.90 7.81
CA ASP A 111 -12.07 -11.20 8.69
C ASP A 111 -13.50 -11.66 8.44
N PHE A 112 -13.87 -11.82 7.16
CA PHE A 112 -15.17 -12.39 6.80
C PHE A 112 -15.34 -13.80 7.40
N LYS A 113 -14.35 -14.69 7.22
CA LYS A 113 -14.36 -16.05 7.79
C LYS A 113 -14.40 -16.05 9.32
N SER A 114 -13.69 -15.13 9.96
CA SER A 114 -13.68 -14.97 11.42
C SER A 114 -15.01 -14.44 11.95
N PHE A 115 -15.65 -13.55 11.22
CA PHE A 115 -16.97 -13.03 11.56
C PHE A 115 -18.05 -14.13 11.47
N ILE A 116 -18.14 -14.82 10.33
CA ILE A 116 -19.16 -15.87 10.13
C ILE A 116 -18.96 -17.05 11.07
N SER A 117 -17.71 -17.43 11.40
CA SER A 117 -17.44 -18.52 12.35
C SER A 117 -17.84 -18.20 13.79
N ARG A 118 -17.92 -16.92 14.15
CA ARG A 118 -18.48 -16.49 15.44
C ARG A 118 -20.01 -16.41 15.42
N ALA A 119 -20.61 -16.19 14.26
CA ALA A 119 -22.05 -15.99 14.12
C ALA A 119 -22.83 -17.28 13.81
N LEU A 120 -22.20 -18.27 13.17
CA LEU A 120 -22.86 -19.42 12.56
C LEU A 120 -22.19 -20.75 12.91
N ASN A 121 -22.88 -21.86 12.62
CA ASN A 121 -22.34 -23.21 12.76
C ASN A 121 -21.31 -23.53 11.65
N ALA A 122 -20.51 -24.58 11.85
CA ALA A 122 -19.41 -24.93 10.95
C ALA A 122 -19.83 -25.26 9.50
N GLU A 123 -21.00 -25.86 9.30
CA GLU A 123 -21.51 -26.21 7.97
C GLU A 123 -21.87 -24.94 7.18
N SER A 124 -22.62 -24.02 7.79
CA SER A 124 -22.95 -22.72 7.20
C SER A 124 -21.71 -21.86 6.95
N VAL A 125 -20.68 -21.95 7.80
CA VAL A 125 -19.40 -21.25 7.61
C VAL A 125 -18.68 -21.72 6.35
N ALA A 126 -18.65 -23.04 6.11
CA ALA A 126 -18.01 -23.60 4.92
C ALA A 126 -18.73 -23.17 3.64
N GLU A 127 -20.07 -23.23 3.63
CA GLU A 127 -20.90 -22.82 2.49
C GLU A 127 -20.77 -21.32 2.19
N ILE A 128 -20.98 -20.46 3.19
CA ILE A 128 -20.93 -19.00 3.03
C ILE A 128 -19.49 -18.52 2.74
N GLY A 129 -18.49 -19.11 3.38
CA GLY A 129 -17.08 -18.84 3.11
C GLY A 129 -16.70 -19.17 1.68
N GLY A 130 -17.12 -20.33 1.17
CA GLY A 130 -16.90 -20.71 -0.23
C GLY A 130 -17.57 -19.74 -1.21
N PHE A 131 -18.79 -19.29 -0.90
CA PHE A 131 -19.49 -18.29 -1.72
C PHE A 131 -18.73 -16.96 -1.83
N PHE A 132 -18.14 -16.49 -0.72
CA PHE A 132 -17.33 -15.28 -0.70
C PHE A 132 -16.01 -15.44 -1.45
N ASP A 133 -15.35 -16.59 -1.29
CA ASP A 133 -14.09 -16.91 -1.96
C ASP A 133 -14.21 -16.87 -3.49
N GLU A 134 -15.34 -17.33 -4.03
CA GLU A 134 -15.63 -17.29 -5.47
C GLU A 134 -15.89 -15.87 -6.03
N ARG A 135 -16.11 -14.88 -5.15
CA ARG A 135 -16.43 -13.47 -5.48
C ARG A 135 -15.38 -12.47 -4.95
N ILE A 136 -14.23 -12.97 -4.51
CA ILE A 136 -13.24 -12.18 -3.78
C ILE A 136 -12.67 -11.03 -4.62
N VAL A 137 -12.53 -11.21 -5.94
CA VAL A 137 -11.94 -10.21 -6.84
C VAL A 137 -12.88 -9.02 -6.98
N LEU A 138 -14.16 -9.28 -7.23
CA LEU A 138 -15.19 -8.27 -7.34
C LEU A 138 -15.40 -7.54 -6.01
N GLU A 139 -15.49 -8.28 -4.89
CA GLU A 139 -15.66 -7.67 -3.57
C GLU A 139 -14.45 -6.82 -3.15
N HIS A 140 -13.23 -7.29 -3.43
CA HIS A 140 -12.02 -6.50 -3.19
C HIS A 140 -12.03 -5.22 -4.03
N SER A 141 -12.39 -5.32 -5.31
CA SER A 141 -12.48 -4.17 -6.22
C SER A 141 -13.46 -3.11 -5.71
N LYS A 142 -14.66 -3.52 -5.30
CA LYS A 142 -15.65 -2.61 -4.68
C LYS A 142 -15.10 -1.93 -3.42
N LYS A 143 -14.37 -2.67 -2.58
CA LYS A 143 -13.74 -2.12 -1.37
C LYS A 143 -12.63 -1.13 -1.68
N ILE A 144 -11.83 -1.37 -2.73
CA ILE A 144 -10.81 -0.41 -3.17
C ILE A 144 -11.48 0.92 -3.52
N PHE A 145 -12.49 0.93 -4.39
CA PHE A 145 -13.15 2.19 -4.78
C PHE A 145 -13.79 2.91 -3.59
N SER A 146 -14.60 2.19 -2.80
CA SER A 146 -15.33 2.80 -1.67
C SER A 146 -14.40 3.28 -0.55
N LYS A 147 -13.41 2.49 -0.14
CA LYS A 147 -12.48 2.88 0.93
C LYS A 147 -11.44 3.90 0.45
N SER A 148 -11.00 3.86 -0.81
CA SER A 148 -10.00 4.81 -1.32
C SER A 148 -10.52 6.23 -1.34
N TYR A 149 -11.80 6.44 -1.70
CA TYR A 149 -12.41 7.77 -1.69
C TYR A 149 -12.39 8.37 -0.28
N VAL A 150 -12.88 7.63 0.72
CA VAL A 150 -12.92 8.09 2.11
C VAL A 150 -11.53 8.38 2.65
N LEU A 151 -10.56 7.49 2.37
CA LEU A 151 -9.19 7.68 2.82
C LEU A 151 -8.54 8.87 2.12
N ALA A 152 -8.72 9.04 0.81
CA ALA A 152 -8.14 10.15 0.05
C ALA A 152 -8.60 11.51 0.59
N GLU A 153 -9.90 11.66 0.90
CA GLU A 153 -10.44 12.87 1.51
C GLU A 153 -9.79 13.16 2.87
N LYS A 154 -9.64 12.15 3.73
CA LYS A 154 -8.94 12.29 5.02
C LYS A 154 -7.48 12.70 4.82
N LEU A 155 -6.75 12.01 3.94
CA LEU A 155 -5.34 12.31 3.67
C LEU A 155 -5.11 13.72 3.13
N ALA A 156 -6.01 14.21 2.27
CA ALA A 156 -5.89 15.55 1.70
C ALA A 156 -6.10 16.65 2.75
N ASN A 157 -7.03 16.46 3.69
CA ASN A 157 -7.48 17.51 4.61
C ASN A 157 -6.80 17.43 5.98
N ASP A 158 -6.62 16.23 6.52
CA ASP A 158 -6.29 16.01 7.93
C ASP A 158 -4.80 15.68 8.15
N TYR A 159 -4.03 15.46 7.09
CA TYR A 159 -2.65 15.02 7.18
C TYR A 159 -1.65 16.08 6.74
N ILE A 160 -0.49 16.04 7.39
CA ILE A 160 0.70 16.78 7.02
C ILE A 160 1.48 15.92 6.04
N TRP A 161 1.65 16.42 4.82
CA TRP A 161 2.47 15.80 3.78
C TRP A 161 3.92 16.27 3.88
N ILE A 162 4.88 15.34 3.91
CA ILE A 162 6.31 15.64 4.04
C ILE A 162 7.07 14.78 3.03
N LEU A 163 7.90 15.42 2.21
CA LEU A 163 8.81 14.69 1.33
C LEU A 163 10.16 14.53 2.02
N MET A 164 10.51 13.32 2.44
CA MET A 164 11.79 13.06 3.09
C MET A 164 12.86 12.70 2.05
N GLU A 165 14.00 13.39 2.11
CA GLU A 165 15.19 13.13 1.29
C GLU A 165 16.23 12.36 2.11
N ASN A 166 16.56 11.16 1.66
CA ASN A 166 17.58 10.31 2.24
C ASN A 166 18.99 10.76 1.80
N ASN A 167 19.73 11.30 2.77
CA ASN A 167 21.13 11.70 2.61
C ASN A 167 22.10 10.74 3.33
N THR A 168 21.69 9.48 3.47
CA THR A 168 22.52 8.38 3.98
C THR A 168 23.06 7.51 2.82
N GLY A 169 23.84 6.47 3.15
CA GLY A 169 24.32 5.49 2.18
C GLY A 169 23.36 4.33 1.92
N ILE A 170 22.29 4.17 2.71
CA ILE A 170 21.37 3.03 2.62
C ILE A 170 20.14 3.46 1.83
N PRO A 171 19.72 2.77 0.77
CA PRO A 171 18.56 3.15 -0.03
C PRO A 171 17.23 2.82 0.68
N PHE A 172 16.17 3.54 0.32
CA PHE A 172 14.81 3.08 0.64
C PHE A 172 14.43 1.85 -0.19
N TYR A 173 13.74 0.91 0.46
CA TYR A 173 13.12 -0.25 -0.16
C TYR A 173 11.64 0.03 -0.41
N THR A 174 11.09 -0.53 -1.48
CA THR A 174 9.64 -0.64 -1.69
C THR A 174 9.27 -2.11 -1.85
N SER A 175 7.98 -2.42 -1.90
CA SER A 175 7.49 -3.80 -1.98
C SER A 175 6.21 -3.91 -2.82
N ASP A 176 5.68 -5.13 -2.91
CA ASP A 176 4.33 -5.40 -3.41
C ASP A 176 3.21 -4.84 -2.51
N THR A 177 3.57 -4.29 -1.34
CA THR A 177 2.70 -3.54 -0.42
C THR A 177 3.41 -2.21 -0.08
N PRO A 178 3.46 -1.26 -1.04
CA PRO A 178 4.40 -0.13 -0.97
C PRO A 178 4.02 0.94 0.06
N VAL A 179 2.76 0.97 0.51
CA VAL A 179 2.29 1.89 1.54
C VAL A 179 2.36 1.18 2.89
N VAL A 180 3.20 1.68 3.78
CA VAL A 180 3.25 1.27 5.19
C VAL A 180 2.49 2.27 6.05
N ALA A 181 1.90 1.78 7.14
CA ALA A 181 1.02 2.55 8.00
C ALA A 181 1.30 2.25 9.48
N TRP A 182 1.14 3.24 10.35
CA TRP A 182 1.31 3.12 11.79
C TRP A 182 0.17 3.76 12.56
N VAL A 183 -0.10 3.18 13.72
CA VAL A 183 -0.95 3.74 14.77
C VAL A 183 -0.09 4.08 15.96
N LEU A 184 -0.36 5.22 16.59
CA LEU A 184 0.18 5.59 17.88
C LEU A 184 -0.73 5.02 18.97
N ASP A 185 -0.22 4.09 19.77
CA ASP A 185 -0.96 3.41 20.84
C ASP A 185 -0.14 3.52 22.13
N ASP A 186 -0.67 4.24 23.13
CA ASP A 186 0.03 4.56 24.39
C ASP A 186 1.47 5.10 24.21
N GLY A 187 1.67 5.91 23.17
CA GLY A 187 2.98 6.51 22.84
C GLY A 187 3.93 5.58 22.08
N GLU A 188 3.50 4.37 21.72
CA GLU A 188 4.26 3.43 20.90
C GLU A 188 3.75 3.41 19.45
N PHE A 189 4.68 3.36 18.49
CA PHE A 189 4.34 3.17 17.09
C PHE A 189 4.10 1.69 16.79
N LEU A 190 2.85 1.35 16.51
CA LEU A 190 2.46 0.01 16.08
C LEU A 190 2.19 0.03 14.58
N GLN A 191 2.89 -0.81 13.83
CA GLN A 191 2.66 -0.95 12.40
C GLN A 191 1.31 -1.63 12.15
N ALA A 192 0.47 -1.02 11.32
CA ALA A 192 -0.78 -1.60 10.84
C ALA A 192 -0.52 -2.53 9.65
N ILE A 193 -1.06 -3.75 9.69
CA ILE A 193 -0.80 -4.79 8.68
C ILE A 193 -2.10 -5.52 8.34
N HIS A 194 -2.20 -5.99 7.09
CA HIS A 194 -3.34 -6.71 6.51
C HIS A 194 -4.61 -5.86 6.40
N GLU A 195 -5.26 -5.55 7.52
CA GLU A 195 -6.37 -4.61 7.57
C GLU A 195 -6.01 -3.37 8.42
N PRO A 196 -6.19 -2.15 7.90
CA PRO A 196 -5.94 -0.94 8.66
C PRO A 196 -6.95 -0.84 9.81
N PRO A 197 -6.53 -0.55 11.05
CA PRO A 197 -7.45 -0.05 12.06
C PRO A 197 -8.16 1.22 11.56
N ASN A 198 -9.28 1.57 12.21
CA ASN A 198 -10.16 2.67 11.78
C ASN A 198 -9.43 4.02 11.60
N GLU A 199 -8.34 4.20 12.34
CA GLU A 199 -7.49 5.37 12.28
C GLU A 199 -6.02 4.96 12.18
N ILE A 200 -5.31 5.66 11.30
CA ILE A 200 -3.87 5.55 11.09
C ILE A 200 -3.30 6.92 11.41
N ASP A 201 -2.17 6.98 12.09
CA ASP A 201 -1.55 8.23 12.49
C ASP A 201 -0.43 8.63 11.51
N GLN A 202 0.16 7.65 10.85
CA GLN A 202 1.20 7.90 9.84
C GLN A 202 1.15 6.90 8.70
N TYR A 203 1.33 7.39 7.47
CA TYR A 203 1.63 6.60 6.29
C TYR A 203 3.01 6.97 5.78
N ALA A 204 3.72 6.00 5.23
CA ALA A 204 4.93 6.26 4.48
C ALA A 204 4.96 5.41 3.20
N ILE A 205 5.46 6.01 2.12
CA ILE A 205 5.58 5.35 0.84
C ILE A 205 6.84 5.79 0.10
N PRO A 206 7.77 4.86 -0.15
CA PRO A 206 8.96 5.11 -0.95
C PRO A 206 8.58 5.49 -2.38
N ARG A 207 9.24 6.52 -2.91
CA ARG A 207 9.05 7.02 -4.28
C ARG A 207 10.26 6.75 -5.14
N THR A 208 11.44 6.81 -4.54
CA THR A 208 12.71 6.38 -5.13
C THR A 208 13.57 5.76 -4.02
N ASP A 209 14.79 5.35 -4.34
CA ASP A 209 15.80 4.97 -3.35
C ASP A 209 16.21 6.12 -2.42
N LYS A 210 15.93 7.36 -2.82
CA LYS A 210 16.27 8.59 -2.08
C LYS A 210 15.09 9.36 -1.51
N LEU A 211 13.87 9.06 -1.95
CA LEU A 211 12.69 9.84 -1.59
C LEU A 211 11.64 8.97 -0.93
N LEU A 212 11.17 9.43 0.22
CA LEU A 212 10.07 8.85 0.97
C LEU A 212 9.00 9.92 1.15
N LEU A 213 7.76 9.61 0.77
CA LEU A 213 6.63 10.47 1.06
C LEU A 213 6.01 10.01 2.38
N VAL A 214 5.95 10.90 3.36
CA VAL A 214 5.35 10.64 4.68
C VAL A 214 4.11 11.53 4.85
N LEU A 215 3.03 10.92 5.31
CA LEU A 215 1.80 11.60 5.67
C LEU A 215 1.57 11.34 7.15
N ALA A 216 1.44 12.39 7.95
CA ALA A 216 1.26 12.27 9.39
C ALA A 216 0.01 13.04 9.83
N LYS A 217 -0.83 12.44 10.68
CA LYS A 217 -2.09 13.02 11.15
C LYS A 217 -1.79 14.33 11.87
N ARG A 218 -2.42 15.43 11.45
CA ARG A 218 -2.01 16.78 11.87
C ARG A 218 -2.07 16.99 13.37
N GLU A 219 -3.08 16.43 14.03
CA GLU A 219 -3.30 16.57 15.47
C GLU A 219 -2.23 15.85 16.32
N GLU A 220 -1.72 14.71 15.85
CA GLU A 220 -0.70 13.92 16.56
C GLU A 220 0.73 14.44 16.30
N PHE A 221 0.96 15.09 15.15
CA PHE A 221 2.28 15.51 14.68
C PHE A 221 2.44 17.03 14.54
N LEU A 222 1.94 17.80 15.51
CA LEU A 222 2.00 19.27 15.49
C LEU A 222 3.41 19.83 15.30
N THR A 223 4.44 19.14 15.79
CA THR A 223 5.84 19.53 15.64
C THR A 223 6.33 19.50 14.19
N GLU A 224 5.66 18.74 13.32
CA GLU A 224 6.03 18.57 11.91
C GLU A 224 5.29 19.54 10.98
N ILE A 225 4.40 20.40 11.51
CA ILE A 225 3.57 21.28 10.67
C ILE A 225 4.38 22.26 9.82
N LEU A 226 5.58 22.66 10.29
CA LEU A 226 6.50 23.52 9.56
C LEU A 226 7.12 22.84 8.33
N ASN A 227 7.13 21.50 8.32
CA ASN A 227 7.61 20.67 7.21
C ASN A 227 6.50 20.31 6.22
N HIS A 228 5.27 20.77 6.46
CA HIS A 228 4.14 20.51 5.57
C HIS A 228 4.45 20.98 4.14
N ARG A 229 4.32 20.07 3.18
CA ARG A 229 4.55 20.21 1.74
C ARG A 229 6.00 20.55 1.36
N LYS A 230 6.96 20.33 2.26
CA LYS A 230 8.38 20.64 2.05
C LYS A 230 9.25 19.39 2.06
N VAL A 231 10.51 19.60 1.69
CA VAL A 231 11.55 18.57 1.81
C VAL A 231 12.16 18.57 3.21
N LYS A 232 12.27 17.40 3.82
CA LYS A 232 12.97 17.18 5.09
C LYS A 232 14.13 16.21 4.86
N SER A 233 15.35 16.59 5.21
CA SER A 233 16.50 15.70 5.06
C SER A 233 16.60 14.70 6.22
N ILE A 234 16.75 13.41 5.87
CA ILE A 234 17.14 12.34 6.79
C ILE A 234 18.65 12.15 6.68
N LYS A 235 19.32 12.19 7.84
CA LYS A 235 20.78 12.02 7.96
C LYS A 235 21.18 10.80 8.79
N LYS A 236 20.24 10.25 9.55
CA LYS A 236 20.45 9.11 10.44
C LYS A 236 20.10 7.82 9.70
N VAL A 237 20.96 6.84 9.82
CA VAL A 237 20.76 5.51 9.21
C VAL A 237 19.55 4.83 9.85
N GLU A 238 19.40 4.97 11.17
CA GLU A 238 18.36 4.33 11.96
C GLU A 238 16.94 4.73 11.49
N GLU A 239 16.77 5.96 10.99
CA GLU A 239 15.50 6.40 10.40
C GLU A 239 15.20 5.68 9.08
N ILE A 240 16.20 5.46 8.24
CA ILE A 240 16.04 4.70 6.99
C ILE A 240 15.75 3.23 7.32
N GLU A 241 16.44 2.68 8.31
CA GLU A 241 16.25 1.31 8.76
C GLU A 241 14.83 1.08 9.26
N PHE A 242 14.29 2.00 10.06
CA PHE A 242 12.90 1.96 10.53
C PHE A 242 11.89 1.79 9.38
N TYR A 243 12.00 2.60 8.33
CA TYR A 243 11.10 2.51 7.17
C TYR A 243 11.33 1.24 6.34
N ASN A 244 12.59 0.83 6.16
CA ASN A 244 12.93 -0.37 5.42
C ASN A 244 12.44 -1.65 6.14
N VAL A 245 12.58 -1.72 7.47
CA VAL A 245 12.03 -2.82 8.28
C VAL A 245 10.51 -2.88 8.12
N ALA A 246 9.82 -1.74 8.20
CA ALA A 246 8.38 -1.69 7.99
C ALA A 246 7.99 -2.19 6.60
N GLN A 247 8.73 -1.82 5.55
CA GLN A 247 8.51 -2.31 4.18
C GLN A 247 8.72 -3.81 4.07
N LEU A 248 9.77 -4.35 4.68
CA LEU A 248 10.05 -5.78 4.69
C LEU A 248 8.97 -6.57 5.44
N HIS A 249 8.44 -5.98 6.51
CA HIS A 249 7.40 -6.58 7.30
C HIS A 249 6.04 -6.53 6.59
N ALA A 250 5.65 -5.41 6.00
CA ALA A 250 4.40 -5.30 5.23
C ALA A 250 4.43 -6.09 3.90
N CYS A 251 5.63 -6.34 3.35
CA CYS A 251 5.83 -7.05 2.10
C CYS A 251 5.23 -8.46 2.13
N PHE A 252 4.37 -8.74 1.15
CA PHE A 252 3.72 -10.04 0.98
C PHE A 252 4.70 -11.07 0.43
N ARG A 253 5.49 -10.70 -0.57
CA ARG A 253 6.47 -11.60 -1.21
C ARG A 253 7.70 -10.87 -1.75
N GLN A 254 7.51 -9.78 -2.49
CA GLN A 254 8.57 -9.17 -3.28
C GLN A 254 8.99 -7.81 -2.73
N VAL A 255 10.31 -7.62 -2.62
CA VAL A 255 10.95 -6.37 -2.21
C VAL A 255 11.76 -5.83 -3.39
N PHE A 256 11.63 -4.54 -3.65
CA PHE A 256 12.28 -3.85 -4.75
C PHE A 256 13.21 -2.77 -4.21
N CYS A 257 14.39 -2.70 -4.82
CA CYS A 257 15.37 -1.66 -4.57
C CYS A 257 16.04 -1.33 -5.90
N ILE A 258 16.07 -0.05 -6.28
CA ILE A 258 16.61 0.41 -7.57
C ILE A 258 18.12 0.16 -7.63
N SER A 259 18.84 0.45 -6.55
CA SER A 259 20.29 0.23 -6.45
C SER A 259 20.68 -1.25 -6.34
N LYS A 260 19.70 -2.15 -6.18
CA LYS A 260 19.87 -3.60 -5.97
C LYS A 260 20.67 -3.96 -4.71
N ASP A 261 20.79 -3.03 -3.78
CA ASP A 261 21.40 -3.26 -2.48
C ASP A 261 20.35 -3.80 -1.51
N PHE A 262 20.48 -5.08 -1.15
CA PHE A 262 19.62 -5.77 -0.19
C PHE A 262 20.37 -6.16 1.08
N ALA A 263 21.49 -5.49 1.40
CA ALA A 263 22.32 -5.84 2.54
C ALA A 263 21.54 -5.86 3.87
N MET A 264 20.59 -4.93 4.06
CA MET A 264 19.74 -4.88 5.26
C MET A 264 18.84 -6.11 5.43
N ILE A 265 18.49 -6.82 4.35
CA ILE A 265 17.63 -8.01 4.46
C ILE A 265 18.37 -9.14 5.18
N ASN A 266 19.69 -9.20 5.06
CA ASN A 266 20.52 -10.21 5.70
C ASN A 266 20.63 -9.93 7.20
N GLY A 267 19.79 -10.56 8.01
CA GLY A 267 19.78 -10.44 9.47
C GLY A 267 18.47 -9.93 10.05
N LEU A 268 17.56 -9.44 9.21
CA LEU A 268 16.18 -9.20 9.61
C LEU A 268 15.41 -10.52 9.56
N ASP A 269 14.61 -10.78 10.59
CA ASP A 269 13.69 -11.91 10.59
C ASP A 269 12.62 -11.61 9.53
N THR A 270 12.82 -12.10 8.30
CA THR A 270 11.89 -11.88 7.18
C THR A 270 10.61 -12.70 7.33
N ILE A 271 10.26 -13.05 8.57
CA ILE A 271 9.04 -13.76 8.91
C ILE A 271 7.91 -12.97 8.29
N LEU A 272 7.13 -13.65 7.44
CA LEU A 272 5.90 -13.08 6.92
C LEU A 272 5.07 -12.68 8.14
N PRO A 273 4.59 -11.42 8.23
CA PRO A 273 3.78 -11.00 9.37
C PRO A 273 2.73 -12.06 9.60
N ASP A 274 2.57 -12.47 10.86
CA ASP A 274 1.50 -13.38 11.24
C ASP A 274 0.22 -12.87 10.57
N ARG A 275 -0.40 -13.72 9.74
CA ARG A 275 -1.61 -13.35 9.01
C ARG A 275 -2.77 -13.00 9.95
N THR A 276 -2.61 -13.25 11.25
CA THR A 276 -3.58 -12.96 12.29
C THR A 276 -3.37 -11.62 13.01
N ALA A 277 -2.21 -10.96 12.89
CA ALA A 277 -1.92 -9.73 13.62
C ALA A 277 -2.29 -8.48 12.80
N GLY A 278 -3.26 -7.70 13.27
CA GLY A 278 -3.61 -6.40 12.66
C GLY A 278 -2.68 -5.24 13.04
N LYS A 279 -1.91 -5.41 14.13
CA LYS A 279 -0.89 -4.46 14.61
C LYS A 279 0.34 -5.22 15.07
N VAL A 280 1.53 -4.71 14.77
CA VAL A 280 2.79 -5.31 15.23
C VAL A 280 3.77 -4.23 15.65
N LYS A 281 4.48 -4.47 16.76
CA LYS A 281 5.56 -3.61 17.23
C LYS A 281 6.80 -3.82 16.35
N ILE A 282 7.35 -2.75 15.81
CA ILE A 282 8.65 -2.78 15.15
C ILE A 282 9.71 -2.60 16.24
N ASN A 283 10.57 -3.60 16.42
CA ASN A 283 11.70 -3.55 17.34
C ASN A 283 12.93 -2.94 16.68
#